data_AF-A0A0F9HKU7-F1
#
_entry.id   AF-A0A0F9HKU7-F1
#
_cell.length_a   1.000
_cell.length_b   1.000
_cell.length_c   1.000
_cell.angle_alpha   90.00
_cell.angle_beta   90.00
_cell.angle_gamma   90.00
#
_symmetry.space_group_name_H-M   'P 1'
#
loop_
_entity.id
_entity.type
_entity.pdbx_description
1 polymer ?
#
loop_
_entity_poly.entity_id
_entity_poly.type
_entity_poly.pdbx_seq_one_letter_code
_entity_poly.pdbx_strand_id
1 'polypeptide(L)'
;MKQGQNWLKEKLANLAHEQWSGWMEYLFSKGEFNKDGTWTMPKWAVERWSQQMKTPYSELSKSEQDSDRSEADKFLAVMGEHKILGLK
;
A
#
# COMPACT_ATOMS: atom_id res chain seq x y z
N MET A 1 1.55 -9.33 28.99
CA MET A 1 1.03 -8.62 27.80
C MET A 1 0.29 -9.66 26.95
N LYS A 2 -0.99 -9.43 26.65
CA LYS A 2 -1.91 -10.48 26.14
C LYS A 2 -1.50 -10.94 24.74
N GLN A 3 -1.29 -12.25 24.56
CA GLN A 3 -0.87 -12.94 23.34
C GLN A 3 -1.59 -12.44 22.04
N GLY A 4 -2.86 -11.99 22.14
CA GLY A 4 -3.67 -11.53 21.00
C GLY A 4 -3.34 -10.14 20.44
N GLN A 5 -2.85 -9.19 21.25
CA GLN A 5 -2.48 -7.85 20.73
C GLN A 5 -1.22 -7.89 19.88
N ASN A 6 -0.29 -8.80 20.19
CA ASN A 6 0.90 -8.99 19.37
C ASN A 6 0.55 -9.63 18.02
N TRP A 7 -0.35 -10.62 18.01
CA TRP A 7 -0.74 -11.32 16.78
C TRP A 7 -1.41 -10.43 15.73
N LEU A 8 -2.41 -9.61 16.10
CA LEU A 8 -3.06 -8.72 15.14
C LEU A 8 -2.09 -7.68 14.59
N LYS A 9 -1.21 -7.16 15.46
CA LYS A 9 -0.16 -6.22 15.06
C LYS A 9 0.77 -6.86 14.01
N GLU A 10 1.23 -8.08 14.23
CA GLU A 10 2.10 -8.79 13.28
C GLU A 10 1.37 -9.07 11.95
N LYS A 11 0.08 -9.42 11.98
CA LYS A 11 -0.70 -9.60 10.75
C LYS A 11 -0.85 -8.31 9.94
N LEU A 12 -1.17 -7.21 10.61
CA LEU A 12 -1.27 -5.90 9.96
C LEU A 12 0.09 -5.40 9.46
N ALA A 13 1.17 -5.66 10.21
CA ALA A 13 2.54 -5.34 9.79
C ALA A 13 2.96 -6.14 8.55
N ASN A 14 2.64 -7.43 8.50
CA ASN A 14 2.88 -8.26 7.32
C ASN A 14 2.14 -7.73 6.09
N LEU A 15 0.84 -7.41 6.23
CA LEU A 15 0.06 -6.80 5.14
C LEU A 15 0.67 -5.46 4.69
N ALA A 16 1.05 -4.58 5.62
CA ALA A 16 1.67 -3.32 5.28
C ALA A 16 2.99 -3.51 4.50
N HIS A 17 3.79 -4.52 4.86
CA HIS A 17 5.00 -4.87 4.14
C HIS A 17 4.72 -5.41 2.73
N GLU A 18 3.74 -6.31 2.58
CA GLU A 18 3.32 -6.84 1.28
C GLU A 18 2.86 -5.70 0.36
N GLN A 19 2.02 -4.79 0.86
CA GLN A 19 1.55 -3.63 0.10
C GLN A 19 2.72 -2.70 -0.31
N TRP A 20 3.60 -2.36 0.63
CA TRP A 20 4.78 -1.54 0.33
C TRP A 20 5.67 -2.20 -0.73
N SER A 21 5.99 -3.49 -0.56
CA SER A 21 6.85 -4.22 -1.50
C SER A 21 6.25 -4.28 -2.91
N GLY A 22 4.94 -4.55 -3.03
CA GLY A 22 4.24 -4.53 -4.31
C GLY A 22 4.24 -3.16 -4.98
N TRP A 23 4.07 -2.07 -4.21
CA TRP A 23 4.19 -0.71 -4.74
C TRP A 23 5.62 -0.37 -5.18
N MET A 24 6.64 -0.84 -4.45
CA MET A 24 8.05 -0.67 -4.84
C MET A 24 8.38 -1.43 -6.13
N GLU A 25 7.94 -2.68 -6.26
CA GLU A 25 8.09 -3.46 -7.49
C GLU A 25 7.40 -2.78 -8.66
N TYR A 26 6.16 -2.32 -8.47
CA TYR A 26 5.43 -1.60 -9.51
C TYR A 26 6.14 -0.30 -9.89
N LEU A 27 6.59 0.49 -8.93
CA LEU A 27 7.34 1.73 -9.15
C LEU A 27 8.60 1.45 -9.97
N PHE A 28 9.43 0.51 -9.52
CA PHE A 28 10.67 0.17 -10.22
C PHE A 28 10.43 -0.38 -11.62
N SER A 29 9.35 -1.12 -11.83
CA SER A 29 8.96 -1.64 -13.16
C SER A 29 8.68 -0.55 -14.20
N LYS A 30 8.45 0.70 -13.77
CA LYS A 30 8.15 1.82 -14.68
C LYS A 30 9.39 2.58 -15.15
N GLY A 31 10.51 2.42 -14.46
CA GLY A 31 11.74 3.14 -14.79
C GLY A 31 12.87 2.20 -15.16
N GLU A 32 14.07 2.76 -15.20
CA GLU A 32 15.26 2.05 -15.63
C GLU A 32 16.30 2.04 -14.51
N PHE A 33 16.83 0.86 -14.19
CA PHE A 33 18.00 0.75 -13.33
C PHE A 33 19.25 1.08 -14.12
N ASN A 34 20.01 2.05 -13.61
CA ASN A 34 21.23 2.55 -14.23
C ASN A 34 22.43 1.67 -13.81
N LYS A 35 23.52 1.76 -14.58
CA LYS A 35 24.75 0.99 -14.32
C LYS A 35 25.43 1.33 -12.99
N ASP A 36 25.17 2.52 -12.45
CA ASP A 36 25.70 3.00 -11.18
C ASP A 36 24.84 2.57 -9.96
N GLY A 37 23.82 1.75 -10.18
CA GLY A 37 22.91 1.29 -9.14
C GLY A 37 21.80 2.29 -8.77
N THR A 38 21.72 3.43 -9.46
CA THR A 38 20.60 4.35 -9.33
C THR A 38 19.41 3.90 -10.19
N TRP A 39 18.26 4.53 -10.02
CA TRP A 39 17.06 4.25 -10.80
C TRP A 39 16.44 5.55 -11.32
N THR A 40 16.08 5.57 -12.61
CA THR A 40 15.51 6.73 -13.29
C THR A 40 14.01 6.54 -13.49
N MET A 41 13.20 7.40 -12.86
CA MET A 41 11.75 7.44 -13.07
C MET A 41 11.41 8.14 -14.41
N PRO A 42 10.48 7.61 -15.22
CA PRO A 42 10.04 8.31 -16.42
C PRO A 42 9.20 9.55 -16.05
N LYS A 43 9.29 10.60 -16.87
CA LYS A 43 8.61 11.89 -16.65
C LYS A 43 7.12 11.75 -16.33
N TRP A 44 6.39 10.93 -17.08
CA TRP A 44 4.95 10.74 -16.88
C TRP A 44 4.61 10.22 -15.47
N ALA A 45 5.48 9.37 -14.90
CA ALA A 45 5.27 8.78 -13.59
C ALA A 45 5.60 9.80 -12.49
N VAL A 46 6.67 10.58 -12.67
CA VAL A 46 6.99 11.71 -11.79
C VAL A 46 5.81 12.67 -11.73
N GLU A 47 5.27 13.10 -12.88
CA GLU A 47 4.16 14.05 -12.94
C GLU A 47 2.89 13.47 -12.31
N ARG A 48 2.49 12.27 -12.73
CA ARG A 48 1.27 11.62 -12.24
C ARG A 48 1.33 11.36 -10.73
N TRP A 49 2.36 10.67 -10.24
CA TRP A 49 2.42 10.27 -8.84
C TRP A 49 2.70 11.45 -7.91
N SER A 50 3.47 12.45 -8.36
CA SER A 50 3.64 13.69 -7.57
C SER A 50 2.34 14.47 -7.45
N GLN A 51 1.53 14.51 -8.51
CA GLN A 51 0.21 15.14 -8.46
C GLN A 51 -0.72 14.36 -7.53
N GLN A 52 -0.83 13.05 -7.72
CA GLN A 52 -1.67 12.18 -6.90
C GLN A 52 -1.33 12.30 -5.41
N MET A 53 -0.04 12.30 -5.05
CA MET A 53 0.44 12.47 -3.67
C MET A 53 0.03 13.81 -3.05
N LYS A 54 -0.05 14.88 -3.85
CA LYS A 54 -0.39 16.24 -3.37
C LYS A 54 -1.90 16.50 -3.36
N THR A 55 -2.68 15.71 -4.09
CA THR A 55 -4.13 15.83 -4.18
C THR A 55 -4.79 15.16 -2.96
N PRO A 56 -5.63 15.87 -2.18
CA PRO A 56 -6.42 15.24 -1.12
C PRO A 56 -7.28 14.10 -1.65
N TYR A 57 -7.49 13.04 -0.87
CA TYR A 57 -8.29 11.87 -1.30
C TYR A 57 -9.67 12.24 -1.86
N SER A 58 -10.36 13.23 -1.26
CA SER A 58 -11.67 13.71 -1.73
C SER A 58 -11.64 14.33 -3.13
N GLU A 59 -10.48 14.75 -3.60
CA GLU A 59 -10.25 15.41 -4.89
C GLU A 59 -9.56 14.49 -5.92
N LEU A 60 -9.18 13.28 -5.52
CA LEU A 60 -8.65 12.27 -6.44
C LEU A 60 -9.70 11.86 -7.48
N SER A 61 -9.23 11.42 -8.64
CA SER A 61 -10.12 10.79 -9.63
C SER A 61 -10.74 9.51 -9.05
N LYS A 62 -11.89 9.11 -9.61
CA LYS A 62 -12.61 7.92 -9.13
C LYS A 62 -11.73 6.66 -9.14
N SER A 63 -10.92 6.49 -10.18
CA SER A 63 -10.00 5.35 -10.33
C SER A 63 -8.86 5.36 -9.33
N GLU A 64 -8.29 6.53 -9.01
CA GLU A 64 -7.27 6.65 -7.96
C GLU A 64 -7.86 6.33 -6.59
N GLN A 65 -9.04 6.86 -6.28
CA GLN A 65 -9.72 6.49 -5.04
C GLN A 65 -10.11 5.00 -5.00
N ASP A 66 -10.48 4.39 -6.13
CA ASP A 66 -10.78 2.96 -6.19
C ASP A 66 -9.52 2.13 -5.89
N SER A 67 -8.35 2.57 -6.34
CA SER A 67 -7.07 1.98 -5.97
C SER A 67 -6.84 2.06 -4.45
N ASP A 68 -7.02 3.24 -3.86
CA ASP A 68 -6.84 3.43 -2.40
C ASP A 68 -7.84 2.60 -1.59
N ARG A 69 -9.11 2.52 -2.03
CA ARG A 69 -10.13 1.67 -1.42
C ARG A 69 -9.76 0.20 -1.48
N SER A 70 -9.22 -0.27 -2.61
CA SER A 70 -8.80 -1.66 -2.74
C SER A 70 -7.67 -2.02 -1.76
N GLU A 71 -6.75 -1.10 -1.48
CA GLU A 71 -5.75 -1.28 -0.43
C GLU A 71 -6.35 -1.24 0.98
N ALA A 72 -7.34 -0.36 1.23
CA ALA A 72 -8.07 -0.29 2.49
C ALA A 72 -8.89 -1.56 2.79
N ASP A 73 -9.50 -2.17 1.76
CA ASP A 73 -10.30 -3.39 1.88
C ASP A 73 -9.47 -4.57 2.41
N LYS A 74 -8.18 -4.64 2.07
CA LYS A 74 -7.25 -5.65 2.60
C LYS A 74 -7.06 -5.51 4.11
N PHE A 75 -6.94 -4.28 4.62
CA PHE A 75 -6.89 -4.04 6.07
C PHE A 75 -8.19 -4.43 6.76
N LEU A 76 -9.34 -4.09 6.16
CA LEU A 76 -10.66 -4.45 6.66
C LEU A 76 -10.83 -5.97 6.75
N ALA A 77 -10.32 -6.73 5.77
CA ALA A 77 -10.33 -8.19 5.78
C ALA A 77 -9.57 -8.77 6.99
N VAL A 78 -8.32 -8.33 7.21
CA VAL A 78 -7.50 -8.78 8.36
C VAL A 78 -8.17 -8.44 9.70
N MET A 79 -8.76 -7.24 9.82
CA MET A 79 -9.47 -6.84 11.04
C MET A 79 -10.79 -7.63 11.23
N GLY A 80 -11.49 -7.96 10.15
CA GLY A 80 -12.67 -8.81 10.17
C GLY A 80 -12.37 -10.21 10.69
N GLU A 81 -11.28 -10.82 10.22
CA GLU A 81 -10.78 -12.12 10.71
C GLU A 81 -10.51 -12.11 12.23
N HIS A 82 -9.89 -11.04 12.74
CA HIS A 82 -9.64 -10.91 14.18
C HIS A 82 -10.94 -10.86 15.00
N LYS A 83 -11.98 -10.16 14.52
CA LYS A 83 -13.29 -10.12 15.21
C LYS A 83 -13.94 -11.50 15.29
N ILE A 84 -13.75 -12.35 14.28
CA ILE A 84 -14.27 -13.73 14.26
C ILE A 84 -13.52 -14.61 15.27
N LEU A 85 -12.20 -14.43 15.42
CA LEU A 85 -11.37 -15.20 16.35
C LEU A 85 -11.51 -14.75 17.82
N GLY A 86 -11.92 -13.51 18.07
CA GLY A 86 -12.14 -12.94 19.41
C GLY A 86 -13.54 -13.21 20.02
N LEU A 87 -14.42 -13.93 19.31
CA LEU A 87 -15.74 -14.38 19.78
C LEU A 87 -15.76 -15.85 20.26
N LYS A 88 -14.60 -16.42 20.57
CA LYS A 88 -14.48 -17.73 21.24
C LYS A 88 -13.91 -17.57 22.65
#